data_AF-A0AAV4UY07-F1
#
_entry.id   AF-A0AAV4UY07-F1
#
_cell.length_a   1.000
_cell.length_b   1.000
_cell.length_c   1.000
_cell.angle_alpha   90.00
_cell.angle_beta   90.00
_cell.angle_gamma   90.00
#
_symmetry.space_group_name_H-M   'P 1'
#
loop_
_entity.id
_entity.type
_entity.pdbx_description
1 polymer ?
#
loop_
_entity_poly.entity_id
_entity_poly.type
_entity_poly.pdbx_seq_one_letter_code
_entity_poly.pdbx_strand_id
1 'polypeptide(L)'
;MKEGMFDLRGWESSAISASSESTRSPVLGLIWDKNLDTLEIDSESLEFDEREKITKRKILSLVSRVFDPIGFLAPVMIQPKILLQATWKAKESWGEEVNNEIKMNFLKWRKQLKYFKNKKIPRWLDVMKESNLSIHTFIDANKTTYAACIFLRSESRVNEIR
;
A
#
# COMPACT_ATOMS: atom_id res chain seq x y z
N MET A 1 15.38 -15.65 -20.92
CA MET A 1 14.60 -14.38 -20.85
C MET A 1 13.73 -14.20 -22.08
N LYS A 2 14.29 -14.09 -23.31
CA LYS A 2 13.52 -14.22 -24.57
C LYS A 2 12.85 -15.58 -24.74
N GLU A 3 13.46 -16.64 -24.22
CA GLU A 3 12.89 -18.00 -24.16
C GLU A 3 11.69 -18.14 -23.21
N GLY A 4 11.46 -17.19 -22.31
CA GLY A 4 10.34 -17.25 -21.37
C GLY A 4 9.05 -16.60 -21.89
N MET A 5 9.06 -16.02 -23.10
CA MET A 5 7.95 -15.25 -23.67
C MET A 5 7.40 -14.13 -22.74
N PHE A 6 8.22 -13.60 -21.83
CA PHE A 6 7.83 -12.46 -21.00
C PHE A 6 7.96 -11.17 -21.81
N ASP A 7 6.81 -10.56 -22.09
CA ASP A 7 6.73 -9.28 -22.80
C ASP A 7 7.02 -8.13 -21.81
N LEU A 8 8.26 -7.64 -21.83
CA LEU A 8 8.74 -6.59 -20.92
C LEU A 8 8.11 -5.25 -21.31
N ARG A 9 7.18 -4.75 -20.48
CA ARG A 9 6.47 -3.47 -20.72
C ARG A 9 7.27 -2.21 -20.35
N GLY A 10 8.60 -2.26 -20.41
CA GLY A 10 9.49 -1.14 -20.15
C GLY A 10 10.37 -1.33 -18.90
N TRP A 11 11.56 -0.74 -18.95
CA TRP A 11 12.51 -0.68 -17.85
C TRP A 11 12.50 0.73 -17.27
N GLU A 12 12.27 0.84 -15.96
CA GLU A 12 12.38 2.08 -15.21
C GLU A 12 13.62 2.00 -14.32
N SER A 13 14.41 3.07 -14.30
CA SER A 13 15.65 3.14 -13.51
C SER A 13 15.76 4.46 -12.77
N SER A 14 16.49 4.48 -11.66
CA SER A 14 16.80 5.70 -10.91
C SER A 14 17.83 6.58 -11.63
N ALA A 15 18.51 6.06 -12.66
CA ALA A 15 19.43 6.84 -13.46
C ALA A 15 18.62 7.85 -14.27
N ILE A 16 18.99 9.13 -14.16
CA ILE A 16 18.41 10.19 -14.98
C ILE A 16 18.86 9.95 -16.43
N SER A 17 18.12 9.16 -17.17
CA SER A 17 18.21 9.16 -18.63
C SER A 17 17.52 10.42 -19.11
N ALA A 18 18.19 11.18 -19.98
CA ALA A 18 17.74 12.45 -20.53
C ALA A 18 16.46 12.36 -21.40
N SER A 19 15.70 11.25 -21.32
CA SER A 19 14.62 10.89 -22.24
C SER A 19 13.39 10.26 -21.58
N SER A 20 13.20 10.33 -20.25
CA SER A 20 11.93 9.92 -19.62
C SER A 20 11.18 11.12 -19.04
N GLU A 21 10.02 11.45 -19.62
CA GLU A 21 9.22 12.66 -19.32
C GLU A 21 8.49 12.64 -17.97
N SER A 22 8.44 11.50 -17.26
CA SER A 22 7.82 11.43 -15.93
C SER A 22 8.80 10.98 -14.86
N THR A 23 8.92 11.79 -13.81
CA THR A 23 9.70 11.49 -12.59
C THR A 23 8.97 10.54 -11.65
N ARG A 24 7.69 10.25 -11.94
CA ARG A 24 6.79 9.42 -11.15
C ARG A 24 6.35 8.22 -11.98
N SER A 25 6.63 7.01 -11.48
CA SER A 25 6.28 5.77 -12.17
C SER A 25 5.47 4.85 -11.24
N PRO A 26 4.41 4.19 -11.71
CA PRO A 26 3.69 3.21 -10.90
C PRO A 26 4.56 1.96 -10.68
N VAL A 27 4.63 1.47 -9.45
CA VAL A 27 5.35 0.25 -9.07
C VAL A 27 4.57 -0.48 -7.98
N LEU A 28 4.19 -1.73 -8.20
CA LEU A 28 3.54 -2.57 -7.19
C LEU A 28 2.41 -1.84 -6.44
N GLY A 29 1.45 -1.24 -7.18
CA GLY A 29 0.33 -0.50 -6.59
C GLY A 29 0.68 0.79 -5.83
N LEU A 30 1.93 1.24 -5.88
CA LEU A 30 2.46 2.49 -5.33
C LEU A 30 2.95 3.39 -6.46
N ILE A 31 3.26 4.65 -6.13
CA ILE A 31 3.98 5.56 -7.01
C ILE A 31 5.42 5.69 -6.51
N TRP A 32 6.37 5.53 -7.40
CA TRP A 32 7.78 5.80 -7.15
C TRP A 32 8.16 7.15 -7.71
N ASP A 33 8.55 8.06 -6.83
CA ASP A 33 9.19 9.33 -7.16
C ASP A 33 10.70 9.08 -7.33
N LYS A 34 11.17 9.06 -8.58
CA LYS A 34 12.56 8.77 -8.95
C LYS A 34 13.53 9.87 -8.51
N ASN A 35 13.06 11.10 -8.36
CA ASN A 35 13.91 12.23 -7.98
C ASN A 35 14.26 12.20 -6.50
N LEU A 36 13.27 11.92 -5.66
CA LEU A 36 13.45 11.84 -4.20
C LEU A 36 13.74 10.42 -3.70
N ASP A 37 13.65 9.45 -4.60
CA ASP A 37 13.75 8.02 -4.33
C ASP A 37 12.78 7.53 -3.23
N THR A 38 11.52 7.94 -3.35
CA THR A 38 10.47 7.63 -2.37
C THR A 38 9.30 6.89 -2.98
N LEU A 39 8.71 5.99 -2.20
CA LEU A 39 7.43 5.34 -2.49
C LEU A 39 6.29 6.09 -1.80
N GLU A 40 5.18 6.23 -2.48
CA GLU A 40 3.96 6.84 -1.93
C GLU A 40 2.71 6.14 -2.44
N ILE A 41 1.61 6.27 -1.69
CA ILE A 41 0.32 5.72 -2.10
C ILE A 41 -0.25 6.49 -3.28
N ASP A 42 -0.77 5.78 -4.28
CA ASP A 42 -1.62 6.38 -5.30
C ASP A 42 -3.02 6.67 -4.72
N SER A 43 -3.13 7.78 -3.99
CA SER A 43 -4.40 8.16 -3.35
C SER A 43 -5.51 8.46 -4.35
N GLU A 44 -5.15 8.86 -5.58
CA GLU A 44 -6.07 9.27 -6.64
C GLU A 44 -6.76 8.04 -7.25
N SER A 45 -6.06 6.94 -7.49
CA SER A 45 -6.69 5.69 -7.96
C SER A 45 -7.62 5.04 -6.92
N LEU A 46 -7.55 5.48 -5.67
CA LEU A 46 -8.45 5.08 -4.58
C LEU A 46 -9.62 6.05 -4.40
N GLU A 47 -9.67 7.17 -5.11
CA GLU A 47 -10.82 8.08 -5.14
C GLU A 47 -12.04 7.41 -5.78
N PHE A 48 -13.22 7.76 -5.28
CA PHE A 48 -14.51 7.42 -5.88
C PHE A 48 -15.57 8.43 -5.43
N ASP A 49 -16.62 8.62 -6.23
CA ASP A 49 -17.74 9.48 -5.85
C ASP A 49 -18.51 8.86 -4.66
N GLU A 50 -18.54 9.57 -3.53
CA GLU A 50 -19.25 9.16 -2.31
C GLU A 50 -20.78 9.14 -2.50
N ARG A 51 -21.30 9.77 -3.56
CA ARG A 51 -22.73 9.75 -3.92
C ARG A 51 -23.14 8.45 -4.62
N GLU A 52 -22.19 7.72 -5.19
CA GLU A 52 -22.48 6.43 -5.81
C GLU A 52 -22.81 5.37 -4.76
N LYS A 53 -23.64 4.40 -5.15
CA LYS A 53 -23.95 3.23 -4.31
C LYS A 53 -22.65 2.50 -3.94
N ILE A 54 -22.42 2.33 -2.64
CA ILE A 54 -21.31 1.52 -2.16
C ILE A 54 -21.77 0.07 -2.19
N THR A 55 -21.32 -0.67 -3.21
CA THR A 55 -21.62 -2.10 -3.36
C THR A 55 -20.45 -2.96 -2.89
N LYS A 56 -20.73 -4.22 -2.56
CA LYS A 56 -19.71 -5.23 -2.28
C LYS A 56 -18.66 -5.33 -3.40
N ARG A 57 -19.10 -5.24 -4.66
CA ARG A 57 -18.20 -5.24 -5.83
C ARG A 57 -17.25 -4.04 -5.82
N LYS A 58 -17.73 -2.87 -5.42
CA LYS A 58 -16.92 -1.65 -5.38
C LYS A 58 -15.87 -1.72 -4.27
N ILE A 59 -16.24 -2.21 -3.08
CA ILE A 59 -15.29 -2.45 -1.98
C ILE A 59 -14.20 -3.43 -2.43
N LEU A 60 -14.57 -4.56 -3.04
CA LEU A 60 -13.61 -5.53 -3.57
C LEU A 60 -12.66 -4.91 -4.58
N SER A 61 -13.20 -4.18 -5.56
CA SER A 61 -12.39 -3.52 -6.61
C SER A 61 -11.34 -2.60 -6.00
N LEU A 62 -11.70 -1.80 -4.99
CA LEU A 62 -10.76 -0.91 -4.30
C LEU A 62 -9.71 -1.67 -3.50
N VAL A 63 -10.09 -2.71 -2.77
CA VAL A 63 -9.14 -3.57 -2.04
C VAL A 63 -8.12 -4.22 -2.99
N SER A 64 -8.57 -4.64 -4.18
CA SER A 64 -7.72 -5.32 -5.17
C SER A 64 -6.83 -4.38 -5.99
N ARG A 65 -7.11 -3.07 -6.02
CA ARG A 65 -6.25 -2.09 -6.72
C ARG A 65 -4.88 -1.91 -6.04
N VAL A 66 -4.81 -2.13 -4.73
CA VAL A 66 -3.58 -1.97 -3.96
C VAL A 66 -2.84 -3.30 -3.90
N PHE A 67 -1.85 -3.46 -4.77
CA PHE A 67 -0.96 -4.62 -4.77
C PHE A 67 0.31 -4.31 -3.97
N ASP A 68 0.28 -4.47 -2.65
CA ASP A 68 1.41 -4.15 -1.77
C ASP A 68 2.11 -5.43 -1.26
N PRO A 69 3.13 -5.95 -1.97
CA PRO A 69 3.81 -7.19 -1.61
C PRO A 69 4.72 -7.05 -0.38
N ILE A 70 5.17 -5.83 -0.06
CA ILE A 70 6.07 -5.57 1.08
C ILE A 70 5.28 -5.28 2.35
N GLY A 71 4.03 -4.80 2.22
CA GLY A 71 3.13 -4.57 3.35
C GLY A 71 3.18 -3.14 3.91
N PHE A 72 3.74 -2.17 3.18
CA PHE A 72 3.79 -0.76 3.62
C PHE A 72 2.41 -0.16 3.88
N LEU A 73 1.42 -0.55 3.09
CA LEU A 73 0.03 -0.12 3.18
C LEU A 73 -0.83 -1.10 3.99
N ALA A 74 -0.27 -2.21 4.49
CA ALA A 74 -1.01 -3.20 5.26
C ALA A 74 -1.83 -2.59 6.42
N PRO A 75 -1.28 -1.65 7.25
CA PRO A 75 -2.05 -1.03 8.33
C PRO A 75 -3.26 -0.24 7.86
N VAL A 76 -3.19 0.34 6.65
CA VAL A 76 -4.26 1.15 6.06
C VAL A 76 -5.28 0.26 5.35
N MET A 77 -4.80 -0.78 4.66
CA MET A 77 -5.63 -1.67 3.84
C MET A 77 -6.31 -2.78 4.64
N ILE A 78 -6.00 -2.94 5.92
CA ILE A 78 -6.65 -3.96 6.75
C ILE A 78 -8.14 -3.67 6.97
N GLN A 79 -8.52 -2.42 7.19
CA GLN A 79 -9.91 -2.01 7.41
C GLN A 79 -10.84 -2.36 6.24
N PRO A 80 -10.55 -1.99 4.97
CA PRO A 80 -11.42 -2.34 3.86
C PRO A 80 -11.46 -3.85 3.59
N LYS A 81 -10.40 -4.60 3.94
CA LYS A 81 -10.41 -6.09 3.90
C LYS A 81 -11.36 -6.69 4.94
N ILE A 82 -11.37 -6.17 6.17
CA ILE A 82 -12.34 -6.56 7.21
C ILE A 82 -13.76 -6.25 6.74
N LEU A 83 -14.00 -5.06 6.19
CA LEU A 83 -15.32 -4.66 5.69
C LEU A 83 -15.78 -5.54 4.53
N LEU A 84 -14.88 -5.88 3.60
CA LEU A 84 -15.16 -6.85 2.55
C LEU A 84 -15.59 -8.20 3.13
N GLN A 85 -14.88 -8.71 4.15
CA GLN A 85 -15.29 -9.93 4.84
C GLN A 85 -16.66 -9.79 5.52
N ALA A 86 -16.96 -8.62 6.11
CA ALA A 86 -18.26 -8.35 6.72
C ALA A 86 -19.41 -8.43 5.69
N THR A 87 -19.21 -7.92 4.47
CA THR A 87 -20.20 -8.06 3.39
C THR A 87 -20.48 -9.52 3.03
N TRP A 88 -19.49 -10.41 3.18
CA TRP A 88 -19.66 -11.83 2.90
C TRP A 88 -20.45 -12.52 4.02
N LYS A 89 -20.16 -12.19 5.27
CA LYS A 89 -20.89 -12.69 6.45
C LYS A 89 -22.36 -12.25 6.43
N ALA A 90 -22.63 -11.02 6.02
CA ALA A 90 -23.97 -10.47 5.86
C ALA A 90 -24.70 -10.98 4.60
N LYS A 91 -24.06 -11.80 3.76
CA LYS A 91 -24.61 -12.32 2.49
C LYS A 91 -25.10 -11.23 1.53
N GLU A 92 -24.41 -10.09 1.52
CA GLU A 92 -24.71 -8.95 0.64
C GLU A 92 -24.56 -9.35 -0.84
N SER A 93 -25.50 -8.88 -1.66
CA SER A 93 -25.45 -9.02 -3.12
C SER A 93 -24.31 -8.19 -3.72
N TRP A 94 -23.83 -8.58 -4.90
CA TRP A 94 -22.72 -7.89 -5.56
C TRP A 94 -23.07 -6.50 -6.10
N GLY A 95 -24.33 -6.29 -6.51
CA GLY A 95 -24.80 -5.06 -7.15
C GLY A 95 -25.69 -4.18 -6.26
N GLU A 96 -26.15 -4.71 -5.12
CA GLU A 96 -26.92 -3.95 -4.15
C GLU A 96 -26.00 -3.10 -3.28
N GLU A 97 -26.57 -2.02 -2.74
CA GLU A 97 -25.87 -1.20 -1.76
C GLU A 97 -25.71 -2.00 -0.46
N VAL A 98 -24.50 -1.96 0.12
CA VAL A 98 -24.23 -2.63 1.39
C VAL A 98 -25.01 -1.96 2.52
N ASN A 99 -25.26 -2.69 3.60
CA ASN A 99 -25.91 -2.09 4.77
C ASN A 99 -25.19 -0.82 5.29
N ASN A 100 -25.96 0.02 6.00
CA ASN A 100 -25.52 1.33 6.46
C ASN A 100 -24.26 1.28 7.34
N GLU A 101 -24.09 0.24 8.16
CA GLU A 101 -22.93 0.11 9.03
C GLU A 101 -21.64 -0.06 8.22
N ILE A 102 -21.64 -0.99 7.25
CA ILE A 102 -20.50 -1.21 6.36
C ILE A 102 -20.22 0.05 5.54
N LYS A 103 -21.26 0.68 4.99
CA LYS A 103 -21.15 1.91 4.20
C LYS A 103 -20.49 3.03 5.01
N MET A 104 -20.96 3.30 6.22
CA MET A 104 -20.41 4.35 7.09
C MET A 104 -18.95 4.09 7.46
N ASN A 105 -18.61 2.84 7.81
CA ASN A 105 -17.24 2.47 8.14
C ASN A 105 -16.31 2.57 6.92
N PHE A 106 -16.80 2.21 5.73
CA PHE A 106 -16.03 2.35 4.49
C PHE A 106 -15.76 3.82 4.14
N LEU A 107 -16.75 4.70 4.29
CA LEU A 107 -16.58 6.15 4.11
C LEU A 107 -15.65 6.76 5.17
N LYS A 108 -15.70 6.27 6.41
CA LYS A 108 -14.77 6.69 7.47
C LYS A 108 -13.32 6.32 7.11
N TRP A 109 -13.08 5.07 6.71
CA TRP A 109 -11.77 4.63 6.22
C TRP A 109 -11.31 5.47 5.03
N ARG A 110 -12.20 5.75 4.08
CA ARG A 110 -11.90 6.59 2.91
C ARG A 110 -11.41 7.98 3.32
N LYS A 111 -12.07 8.63 4.28
CA LYS A 111 -11.64 9.94 4.81
C LYS A 111 -10.24 9.87 5.44
N GLN A 112 -9.86 8.74 6.04
CA GLN A 112 -8.54 8.56 6.63
C GLN A 112 -7.42 8.42 5.58
N LEU A 113 -7.72 8.00 4.34
CA LEU A 113 -6.70 7.94 3.28
C LEU A 113 -6.07 9.30 2.97
N LYS A 114 -6.77 10.40 3.26
CA LYS A 114 -6.25 11.76 3.11
C LYS A 114 -5.00 12.02 3.96
N TYR A 115 -4.86 11.35 5.10
CA TYR A 115 -3.67 11.46 5.95
C TYR A 115 -2.41 10.82 5.32
N PHE A 116 -2.59 9.96 4.33
CA PHE A 116 -1.52 9.26 3.62
C PHE A 116 -1.14 9.89 2.27
N LYS A 117 -1.95 10.82 1.75
CA LYS A 117 -1.78 11.44 0.42
C LYS A 117 -0.39 12.06 0.19
N ASN A 118 0.29 12.50 1.25
CA ASN A 118 1.60 13.14 1.17
C ASN A 118 2.67 12.40 2.00
N LYS A 119 2.42 11.15 2.39
CA LYS A 119 3.39 10.36 3.15
C LYS A 119 4.33 9.64 2.17
N LYS A 120 5.60 9.98 2.26
CA LYS A 120 6.68 9.43 1.44
C LYS A 120 7.50 8.47 2.27
N ILE A 121 7.76 7.29 1.71
CA ILE A 121 8.58 6.24 2.33
C ILE A 121 9.89 6.20 1.53
N PRO A 122 11.04 6.50 2.15
CA PRO A 122 12.33 6.32 1.48
C PRO A 122 12.48 4.88 0.99
N ARG A 123 12.78 4.69 -0.29
CA ARG A 123 12.99 3.35 -0.87
C ARG A 123 14.34 2.79 -0.43
N TRP A 124 15.36 3.65 -0.36
CA TRP A 124 16.68 3.30 0.13
C TRP A 124 16.76 3.46 1.65
N LEU A 125 17.24 2.40 2.32
CA LEU A 125 17.34 2.33 3.78
C LEU A 125 18.67 2.88 4.34
N ASP A 126 19.55 3.40 3.47
CA ASP A 126 20.85 4.00 3.85
C ASP A 126 21.66 3.15 4.86
N VAL A 127 21.72 1.84 4.59
CA VAL A 127 22.45 0.90 5.45
C VAL A 127 23.95 1.05 5.19
N MET A 128 24.68 1.65 6.14
CA MET A 128 26.14 1.82 6.02
C MET A 128 26.86 0.46 6.14
N LYS A 129 27.95 0.30 5.37
CA LYS A 129 28.76 -0.94 5.27
C LYS A 129 29.30 -1.50 6.60
N GLU A 130 29.36 -0.69 7.64
CA GLU A 130 29.94 -1.05 8.95
C GLU A 130 28.91 -1.08 10.09
N SER A 131 27.61 -1.04 9.75
CA SER A 131 26.54 -1.04 10.75
C SER A 131 26.26 -2.44 11.26
N ASN A 132 26.00 -2.55 12.57
CA ASN A 132 25.43 -3.77 13.12
C ASN A 132 23.94 -3.82 12.79
N LEU A 133 23.53 -4.85 12.06
CA LEU A 133 22.15 -5.04 11.64
C LEU A 133 21.43 -6.03 12.54
N SER A 134 20.18 -5.69 12.89
CA SER A 134 19.28 -6.59 13.60
C SER A 134 17.89 -6.50 12.98
N ILE A 135 17.17 -7.63 12.96
CA ILE A 135 15.79 -7.70 12.50
C ILE A 135 14.90 -7.86 13.73
N HIS A 136 13.99 -6.92 13.93
CA HIS A 136 13.02 -6.96 15.01
C HIS A 136 11.65 -7.26 14.43
N THR A 137 11.05 -8.37 14.86
CA THR A 137 9.72 -8.77 14.43
C THR A 137 8.75 -8.58 15.58
N PHE A 138 7.70 -7.79 15.34
CA PHE A 138 6.59 -7.62 16.26
C PHE A 138 5.37 -8.29 15.65
N ILE A 139 4.70 -9.12 16.43
CA ILE A 139 3.50 -9.84 16.01
C ILE A 139 2.42 -9.53 17.02
N ASP A 140 1.25 -9.14 16.52
CA ASP A 140 0.06 -8.93 17.33
C ASP A 140 -1.15 -9.58 16.68
N ALA A 141 -2.12 -9.95 17.50
CA ALA A 141 -3.30 -10.68 17.09
C ALA A 141 -4.52 -10.21 17.88
N ASN A 142 -5.62 -10.02 17.18
CA ASN A 142 -6.92 -9.84 17.79
C ASN A 142 -7.95 -10.77 17.14
N LYS A 143 -9.21 -10.69 17.58
CA LYS A 143 -10.29 -11.57 17.10
C LYS A 143 -10.56 -11.47 15.60
N THR A 144 -10.18 -10.39 14.95
CA THR A 144 -10.50 -10.11 13.54
C THR A 144 -9.29 -10.12 12.63
N THR A 145 -8.07 -9.97 13.17
CA THR A 145 -6.85 -9.76 12.39
C THR A 145 -5.61 -10.25 13.11
N TYR A 146 -4.66 -10.78 12.34
CA TYR A 146 -3.27 -10.97 12.75
C TYR A 146 -2.41 -9.98 11.97
N ALA A 147 -1.43 -9.38 12.62
CA ALA A 147 -0.49 -8.45 12.01
C ALA A 147 0.92 -8.79 12.45
N ALA A 148 1.86 -8.71 11.50
CA ALA A 148 3.28 -8.80 11.78
C ALA A 148 3.97 -7.60 11.12
N CYS A 149 4.83 -6.93 11.87
CA CYS A 149 5.66 -5.84 11.40
C CYS A 149 7.12 -6.23 11.59
N ILE A 150 7.91 -6.11 10.53
CA ILE A 150 9.35 -6.40 10.54
C ILE A 150 10.09 -5.08 10.40
N PHE A 151 10.97 -4.80 11.35
CA PHE A 151 11.85 -3.65 11.32
C PHE A 151 13.29 -4.12 11.14
N LEU A 152 14.02 -3.45 10.25
CA LEU A 152 15.48 -3.54 10.19
C LEU A 152 16.03 -2.40 11.04
N ARG A 153 16.76 -2.73 12.11
CA ARG A 153 17.49 -1.76 12.94
C ARG A 153 18.94 -1.74 12.49
N SER A 154 19.46 -0.54 12.25
CA SER A 154 20.87 -0.32 11.90
C SER A 154 21.54 0.49 13.00
N GLU A 155 22.54 -0.10 13.65
CA GLU A 155 23.30 0.56 14.71
C GLU A 155 24.68 0.97 14.18
N SER A 156 24.92 2.28 14.16
CA SER A 156 26.22 2.87 13.83
C SER A 156 27.16 2.78 15.04
N ARG A 157 28.48 2.74 14.80
CA ARG A 157 29.51 2.77 15.86
C ARG A 157 29.49 4.05 16.72
N VAL A 158 28.75 5.08 16.29
CA VAL A 158 28.59 6.37 17.00
C VAL A 158 27.33 6.36 17.90
N ASN A 159 26.69 5.21 18.14
CA ASN A 159 25.44 5.07 18.92
C ASN A 159 24.24 5.86 18.36
N GLU A 160 24.27 6.29 17.09
CA GLU A 160 23.07 6.74 16.41
C GLU A 160 22.20 5.54 16.05
N ILE A 161 20.94 5.54 16.52
CA ILE A 161 19.95 4.50 16.27
C ILE A 161 19.04 4.97 15.13
N ARG A 162 18.98 4.20 14.04
CA ARG A 162 18.01 4.37 12.95
C ARG A 162 17.23 3.08 12.71
#